data_AF-A0A954VEN4-F1
#
_entry.id   AF-A0A954VEN4-F1
#
_cell.length_a   1.000
_cell.length_b   1.000
_cell.length_c   1.000
_cell.angle_alpha   90.00
_cell.angle_beta   90.00
_cell.angle_gamma   90.00
#
_symmetry.space_group_name_H-M   'P 1'
#
loop_
_entity.id
_entity.type
_entity.pdbx_description
1 polymer ?
#
loop_
_entity_poly.entity_id
_entity_poly.type
_entity_poly.pdbx_seq_one_letter_code
_entity_poly.pdbx_strand_id
1 'polypeptide(L)'
;MMTTRDELLRRAELYAQRHGLVLGEQLGFGVHGIVLVAKNQTDPGRFALKIHEREPAFQRERDVYLRLRDRAVREIRGCHVPQLLRYDEALWVIEMEVVTRPFVLDFAGAYLDKPPDYTTEVLADWRAEKQEQFGDRWPEIELILASLERYGHLHGRRITWQHCVGIVTLSGELPRLTDRGPIEACSLSVATDVQRTFRG
;
A
#
# COMPACT_ATOMS: atom_id res chain seq x y z
N MET A 1 27.11 6.38 10.26
CA MET A 1 26.29 5.43 9.47
C MET A 1 24.99 6.15 9.13
N MET A 2 24.57 6.13 7.86
CA MET A 2 23.24 6.63 7.49
C MET A 2 22.19 5.63 7.98
N THR A 3 21.08 6.13 8.53
CA THR A 3 19.98 5.26 8.96
C THR A 3 19.17 4.79 7.75
N THR A 4 18.40 3.71 7.90
CA THR A 4 17.43 3.27 6.88
C THR A 4 16.52 4.41 6.45
N ARG A 5 16.08 5.24 7.40
CA ARG A 5 15.23 6.39 7.12
C ARG A 5 15.93 7.44 6.26
N ASP A 6 17.19 7.74 6.53
CA ASP A 6 17.96 8.72 5.74
C ASP A 6 18.12 8.26 4.29
N GLU A 7 18.32 6.97 4.07
CA GLU A 7 18.40 6.40 2.73
C GLU A 7 17.06 6.49 1.98
N LEU A 8 15.94 6.23 2.65
CA LEU A 8 14.61 6.39 2.05
C LEU A 8 14.32 7.85 1.66
N LEU A 9 14.67 8.79 2.53
CA LEU A 9 14.50 10.23 2.25
C LEU A 9 15.40 10.67 1.09
N ARG A 10 16.66 10.22 1.06
CA ARG A 10 17.58 10.47 -0.05
C ARG A 10 17.02 9.97 -1.39
N ARG A 11 16.43 8.76 -1.43
CA ARG A 11 15.77 8.24 -2.65
C ARG A 11 14.59 9.11 -3.07
N ALA A 12 13.77 9.53 -2.12
CA ALA A 12 12.64 10.42 -2.38
C ALA A 12 13.12 11.75 -2.99
N GLU A 13 14.17 12.34 -2.44
CA GLU A 13 14.75 13.60 -2.93
C GLU A 13 15.31 13.45 -4.35
N LEU A 14 16.05 12.37 -4.62
CA LEU A 14 16.57 12.09 -5.96
C LEU A 14 15.44 11.92 -6.98
N TYR A 15 14.39 11.19 -6.63
CA TYR A 15 13.21 11.04 -7.47
C TYR A 15 12.53 12.39 -7.72
N ALA A 16 12.31 13.17 -6.65
CA ALA A 16 11.66 14.47 -6.74
C ALA A 16 12.45 15.45 -7.63
N GLN A 17 13.78 15.49 -7.49
CA GLN A 17 14.65 16.30 -8.35
C GLN A 17 14.55 15.90 -9.82
N ARG A 18 14.57 14.60 -10.13
CA ARG A 18 14.44 14.08 -11.52
C ARG A 18 13.12 14.48 -12.18
N HIS A 19 12.06 14.58 -11.39
CA HIS A 19 10.70 14.78 -11.90
C HIS A 19 10.12 16.17 -11.63
N GLY A 20 10.93 17.11 -11.10
CA GLY A 20 10.48 18.47 -10.81
C GLY A 20 9.40 18.53 -9.72
N LEU A 21 9.47 17.63 -8.74
CA LEU A 21 8.50 17.53 -7.66
C LEU A 21 9.01 18.25 -6.40
N VAL A 22 8.06 18.72 -5.59
CA VAL A 22 8.31 19.19 -4.22
C VAL A 22 7.74 18.17 -3.25
N LEU A 23 8.60 17.63 -2.39
CA LEU A 23 8.20 16.72 -1.32
C LEU A 23 7.46 17.49 -0.22
N GLY A 24 6.41 16.89 0.31
CA GLY A 24 5.60 17.41 1.39
C GLY A 24 5.66 16.52 2.63
N GLU A 25 4.56 16.51 3.39
CA GLU A 25 4.43 15.74 4.62
C GLU A 25 4.45 14.22 4.39
N GLN A 26 4.82 13.49 5.43
CA GLN A 26 4.77 12.04 5.44
C GLN A 26 3.36 11.56 5.76
N LEU A 27 2.77 10.78 4.86
CA LEU A 27 1.43 10.21 5.01
C LEU A 27 1.42 8.93 5.85
N GLY A 28 2.53 8.18 5.82
CA GLY A 28 2.66 6.92 6.54
C GLY A 28 4.09 6.38 6.54
N PHE A 29 4.32 5.41 7.40
CA PHE A 29 5.47 4.53 7.41
C PHE A 29 5.00 3.11 7.68
N GLY A 30 5.74 2.13 7.18
CA GLY A 30 5.53 0.72 7.48
C GLY A 30 6.78 -0.10 7.22
N VAL A 31 6.65 -1.42 7.40
CA VAL A 31 7.72 -2.42 7.22
C VAL A 31 8.34 -2.38 5.81
N HIS A 32 7.63 -1.81 4.84
CA HIS A 32 8.04 -1.79 3.43
C HIS A 32 8.53 -0.41 2.96
N GLY A 33 8.60 0.59 3.85
CA GLY A 33 9.15 1.91 3.56
C GLY A 33 8.27 3.07 4.03
N ILE A 34 8.40 4.22 3.36
CA ILE A 34 7.70 5.47 3.71
C ILE A 34 6.81 5.96 2.57
N VAL A 35 5.76 6.70 2.92
CA VAL A 35 4.88 7.38 1.96
C VAL A 35 4.92 8.88 2.22
N LEU A 36 5.24 9.66 1.19
CA LEU A 36 5.32 11.12 1.23
C LEU A 36 4.30 11.73 0.26
N VAL A 37 3.76 12.89 0.59
CA VAL A 37 3.07 13.73 -0.40
C VAL A 37 4.13 14.31 -1.34
N ALA A 38 3.80 14.39 -2.62
CA ALA A 38 4.54 15.20 -3.59
C ALA A 38 3.58 16.07 -4.40
N LYS A 39 4.10 17.17 -4.92
CA LYS A 39 3.37 18.08 -5.82
C LYS A 39 4.27 18.47 -6.98
N ASN A 40 3.67 18.70 -8.13
CA ASN A 40 4.39 19.34 -9.23
C ASN A 40 4.52 20.84 -8.93
N GLN A 41 5.60 21.47 -9.37
CA GLN A 41 5.77 22.93 -9.25
C GLN A 41 4.77 23.71 -10.10
N THR A 42 4.25 23.10 -11.16
CA THR A 42 3.41 23.76 -12.19
C THR A 42 1.95 23.30 -12.19
N ASP A 43 1.63 22.17 -11.54
CA ASP A 43 0.29 21.60 -11.44
C ASP A 43 -0.09 21.46 -9.95
N PRO A 44 -1.24 22.00 -9.51
CA PRO A 44 -1.69 21.89 -8.12
C PRO A 44 -2.03 20.46 -7.67
N GLY A 45 -2.04 19.48 -8.58
CA GLY A 45 -2.20 18.06 -8.28
C GLY A 45 -1.25 17.56 -7.17
N ARG A 46 -1.81 16.82 -6.21
CA ARG A 46 -1.04 16.10 -5.18
C ARG A 46 -0.95 14.63 -5.52
N PHE A 47 0.23 14.07 -5.33
CA PHE A 47 0.53 12.65 -5.56
C PHE A 47 1.10 12.05 -4.28
N ALA A 48 1.03 10.73 -4.16
CA ALA A 48 1.73 9.99 -3.13
C ALA A 48 2.98 9.33 -3.74
N LEU A 49 4.12 9.53 -3.08
CA LEU A 49 5.36 8.80 -3.37
C LEU A 49 5.56 7.75 -2.28
N LYS A 50 5.56 6.48 -2.68
CA LYS A 50 5.96 5.38 -1.81
C LYS A 50 7.39 4.98 -2.14
N ILE A 51 8.26 5.04 -1.15
CA ILE A 51 9.67 4.69 -1.28
C ILE A 51 9.90 3.42 -0.50
N HIS A 52 10.40 2.40 -1.18
CA HIS A 52 10.58 1.09 -0.58
C HIS A 52 11.97 0.88 0.00
N GLU A 53 12.00 0.19 1.13
CA GLU A 53 13.24 -0.25 1.76
C GLU A 53 13.91 -1.39 0.98
N ARG A 54 13.10 -2.27 0.37
CA ARG A 54 13.57 -3.48 -0.29
C ARG A 54 12.99 -3.63 -1.70
N GLU A 55 13.85 -4.02 -2.64
CA GLU A 55 13.49 -4.27 -4.03
C GLU A 55 12.32 -5.26 -4.22
N PRO A 56 12.25 -6.42 -3.55
CA PRO A 56 11.16 -7.37 -3.82
C PRO A 56 9.78 -6.83 -3.42
N ALA A 57 9.71 -5.96 -2.41
CA ALA A 57 8.47 -5.32 -2.01
C ALA A 57 8.02 -4.29 -3.06
N PHE A 58 8.95 -3.50 -3.58
CA PHE A 58 8.73 -2.58 -4.70
C PHE A 58 8.22 -3.30 -5.94
N GLN A 59 8.90 -4.35 -6.38
CA GLN A 59 8.54 -5.09 -7.60
C GLN A 59 7.11 -5.65 -7.50
N ARG A 60 6.76 -6.28 -6.37
CA ARG A 60 5.41 -6.82 -6.14
C ARG A 60 4.34 -5.74 -6.21
N GLU A 61 4.53 -4.62 -5.51
CA GLU A 61 3.54 -3.53 -5.50
C GLU A 61 3.42 -2.86 -6.87
N ARG A 62 4.55 -2.58 -7.54
CA ARG A 62 4.57 -2.06 -8.92
C ARG A 62 3.77 -2.96 -9.85
N ASP A 63 4.02 -4.27 -9.81
CA ASP A 63 3.41 -5.21 -10.74
C ASP A 63 1.90 -5.35 -10.51
N VAL A 64 1.46 -5.26 -9.25
CA VAL A 64 0.03 -5.23 -8.92
C VAL A 64 -0.63 -3.99 -9.53
N TYR A 65 -0.04 -2.82 -9.32
CA TYR A 65 -0.55 -1.57 -9.85
C TYR A 65 -0.58 -1.56 -11.37
N LEU A 66 0.47 -2.07 -12.03
CA LEU A 66 0.50 -2.26 -13.48
C LEU A 66 -0.68 -3.14 -13.92
N ARG A 67 -0.91 -4.26 -13.24
CA ARG A 67 -1.99 -5.19 -13.58
C ARG A 67 -3.39 -4.60 -13.37
N LEU A 68 -3.59 -3.83 -12.31
CA LEU A 68 -4.86 -3.14 -12.04
C LEU A 68 -5.11 -2.05 -13.08
N ARG A 69 -4.06 -1.29 -13.46
CA ARG A 69 -4.12 -0.28 -14.52
C ARG A 69 -4.47 -0.90 -15.87
N ASP A 70 -3.85 -2.01 -16.25
CA ASP A 70 -4.12 -2.71 -17.52
C ASP A 70 -5.57 -3.20 -17.62
N ARG A 71 -6.23 -3.39 -16.46
CA ARG A 71 -7.64 -3.77 -16.36
C ARG A 71 -8.58 -2.60 -16.05
N ALA A 72 -8.06 -1.37 -16.07
CA ALA A 72 -8.78 -0.15 -15.72
C ALA A 72 -9.53 -0.22 -14.37
N VAL A 73 -8.98 -0.96 -13.40
CA VAL A 73 -9.58 -1.11 -12.07
C VAL A 73 -9.29 0.14 -11.25
N ARG A 74 -10.31 0.98 -11.07
CA ARG A 74 -10.25 2.20 -10.22
C ARG A 74 -10.96 2.05 -8.88
N GLU A 75 -11.80 1.03 -8.75
CA GLU A 75 -12.59 0.78 -7.56
C GLU A 75 -12.85 -0.72 -7.37
N ILE A 76 -12.87 -1.16 -6.12
CA ILE A 76 -13.18 -2.53 -5.73
C ILE A 76 -14.19 -2.45 -4.60
N ARG A 77 -15.43 -2.87 -4.87
CA ARG A 77 -16.49 -2.96 -3.86
C ARG A 77 -16.70 -1.62 -3.11
N GLY A 78 -16.74 -0.49 -3.81
CA GLY A 78 -16.87 0.83 -3.19
C GLY A 78 -15.55 1.44 -2.70
N CYS A 79 -14.44 0.69 -2.69
CA CYS A 79 -13.15 1.19 -2.25
C CYS A 79 -12.31 1.68 -3.44
N HIS A 80 -11.85 2.93 -3.39
CA HIS A 80 -10.97 3.48 -4.41
C HIS A 80 -9.60 2.79 -4.42
N VAL A 81 -9.04 2.61 -5.61
CA VAL A 81 -7.69 2.09 -5.83
C VAL A 81 -6.83 3.23 -6.40
N PRO A 82 -5.74 3.62 -5.72
CA PRO A 82 -4.78 4.58 -6.28
C PRO A 82 -4.33 4.16 -7.67
N GLN A 83 -4.34 5.08 -8.62
CA GLN A 83 -3.81 4.78 -9.96
C GLN A 83 -2.31 5.05 -9.99
N LEU A 84 -1.57 4.13 -10.62
CA LEU A 84 -0.14 4.28 -10.86
C LEU A 84 0.12 5.34 -11.91
N LEU A 85 0.90 6.35 -11.53
CA LEU A 85 1.33 7.42 -12.41
C LEU A 85 2.69 7.08 -13.00
N ARG A 86 3.67 6.76 -12.14
CA ARG A 86 5.07 6.48 -12.50
C ARG A 86 5.75 5.57 -11.47
N TYR A 87 6.92 5.06 -11.82
CA TYR A 87 7.81 4.36 -10.90
C TYR A 87 9.26 4.50 -11.35
N ASP A 88 10.21 4.34 -10.43
CA ASP A 88 11.65 4.31 -10.69
C ASP A 88 12.26 3.05 -10.08
N GLU A 89 12.75 2.16 -10.94
CA GLU A 89 13.32 0.86 -10.54
C GLU A 89 14.68 0.99 -9.86
N ALA A 90 15.45 2.03 -10.16
CA ALA A 90 16.75 2.25 -9.53
C ALA A 90 16.59 2.84 -8.11
N LEU A 91 15.50 3.58 -7.88
CA LEU A 91 15.21 4.21 -6.58
C LEU A 91 14.16 3.44 -5.76
N TRP A 92 13.52 2.42 -6.32
CA TRP A 92 12.41 1.67 -5.72
C TRP A 92 11.27 2.57 -5.26
N VAL A 93 10.88 3.50 -6.13
CA VAL A 93 9.83 4.51 -5.87
C VAL A 93 8.61 4.23 -6.73
N ILE A 94 7.43 4.36 -6.14
CA ILE A 94 6.14 4.35 -6.84
C ILE A 94 5.44 5.70 -6.62
N GLU A 95 5.03 6.33 -7.71
CA GLU A 95 4.21 7.54 -7.73
C GLU A 95 2.78 7.19 -8.12
N MET A 96 1.81 7.55 -7.28
CA MET A 96 0.40 7.19 -7.45
C MET A 96 -0.56 8.33 -7.09
N GLU A 97 -1.79 8.25 -7.57
CA GLU A 97 -2.88 9.16 -7.19
C GLU A 97 -3.14 9.12 -5.68
N VAL A 98 -3.46 10.28 -5.09
CA VAL A 98 -4.06 10.32 -3.74
C VAL A 98 -5.56 10.13 -3.89
N VAL A 99 -6.12 9.11 -3.22
CA VAL A 99 -7.56 8.79 -3.28
C VAL A 99 -8.24 9.06 -1.94
N THR A 100 -9.54 9.35 -2.00
CA THR A 100 -10.38 9.52 -0.80
C THR A 100 -10.78 8.17 -0.21
N ARG A 101 -11.07 8.15 1.08
CA ARG A 101 -11.64 6.97 1.74
C ARG A 101 -13.06 6.69 1.20
N PRO A 102 -13.49 5.43 1.18
CA PRO A 102 -12.72 4.23 1.51
C PRO A 102 -11.76 3.84 0.37
N PHE A 103 -10.63 3.21 0.72
CA PHE A 103 -9.63 2.82 -0.28
C PHE A 103 -8.94 1.49 0.06
N VAL A 104 -8.39 0.87 -0.98
CA VAL A 104 -7.48 -0.28 -0.91
C VAL A 104 -6.11 0.17 -1.41
N LEU A 105 -5.06 -0.01 -0.61
CA LEU A 105 -3.69 0.34 -0.99
C LEU A 105 -2.70 -0.70 -0.48
N ASP A 106 -1.40 -0.38 -0.51
CA ASP A 106 -0.28 -1.18 0.04
C ASP A 106 -0.27 -2.65 -0.40
N PHE A 107 0.18 -2.84 -1.64
CA PHE A 107 0.28 -4.15 -2.28
C PHE A 107 1.68 -4.78 -2.18
N ALA A 108 2.57 -4.26 -1.33
CA ALA A 108 3.94 -4.77 -1.16
C ALA A 108 4.00 -6.23 -0.68
N GLY A 109 2.95 -6.70 0.02
CA GLY A 109 2.78 -8.09 0.43
C GLY A 109 2.15 -9.00 -0.62
N ALA A 110 1.83 -8.50 -1.82
CA ALA A 110 1.06 -9.22 -2.82
C ALA A 110 1.85 -10.12 -3.75
N TYR A 111 1.36 -11.34 -3.91
CA TYR A 111 1.93 -12.35 -4.78
C TYR A 111 1.09 -12.47 -6.04
N LEU A 112 1.68 -12.06 -7.15
CA LEU A 112 1.12 -12.29 -8.48
C LEU A 112 1.56 -13.65 -8.99
N ASP A 113 0.63 -14.32 -9.65
CA ASP A 113 0.77 -15.53 -10.47
C ASP A 113 1.17 -16.82 -9.71
N LYS A 114 1.89 -16.72 -8.59
CA LYS A 114 2.32 -17.85 -7.75
C LYS A 114 2.03 -17.57 -6.27
N PRO A 115 1.33 -18.46 -5.55
CA PRO A 115 1.20 -18.34 -4.11
C PRO A 115 2.54 -18.40 -3.40
N PRO A 116 2.68 -17.71 -2.25
CA PRO A 116 3.81 -17.96 -1.38
C PRO A 116 3.79 -19.40 -0.86
N ASP A 117 4.96 -19.95 -0.56
CA ASP A 117 5.13 -21.32 -0.06
C ASP A 117 4.96 -21.39 1.46
N TYR A 118 3.87 -20.81 1.97
CA TYR A 118 3.56 -20.80 3.39
C TYR A 118 2.82 -22.08 3.79
N THR A 119 3.09 -22.55 5.00
CA THR A 119 2.36 -23.70 5.55
C THR A 119 0.91 -23.32 5.82
N THR A 120 0.04 -24.32 5.92
CA THR A 120 -1.36 -24.12 6.30
C THR A 120 -1.50 -23.48 7.68
N GLU A 121 -0.57 -23.73 8.60
CA GLU A 121 -0.57 -23.11 9.93
C GLU A 121 -0.30 -21.60 9.83
N VAL A 122 0.75 -21.19 9.08
CA VAL A 122 1.07 -19.78 8.87
C VAL A 122 -0.11 -19.02 8.25
N LEU A 123 -0.80 -19.65 7.29
CA LEU A 123 -1.99 -19.05 6.68
C LEU A 123 -3.19 -18.96 7.64
N ALA A 124 -3.35 -19.93 8.54
CA ALA A 124 -4.40 -19.92 9.55
C ALA A 124 -4.15 -18.84 10.62
N ASP A 125 -2.91 -18.72 11.09
CA ASP A 125 -2.50 -17.71 12.07
C ASP A 125 -2.67 -16.30 11.50
N TRP A 126 -2.19 -16.08 10.27
CA TRP A 126 -2.41 -14.80 9.58
C TRP A 126 -3.90 -14.45 9.46
N ARG A 127 -4.74 -15.44 9.10
CA ARG A 127 -6.19 -15.21 8.99
C ARG A 127 -6.80 -14.86 10.34
N ALA A 128 -6.39 -15.54 11.41
CA ALA A 128 -6.86 -15.28 12.77
C ALA A 128 -6.48 -13.87 13.22
N GLU A 129 -5.22 -13.45 13.00
CA GLU A 129 -4.77 -12.07 13.28
C GLU A 129 -5.59 -11.03 12.53
N LYS A 130 -5.87 -11.27 11.23
CA LYS A 130 -6.66 -10.31 10.44
C LYS A 130 -8.13 -10.29 10.86
N GLN A 131 -8.69 -11.45 11.21
CA GLN A 131 -10.04 -11.51 11.77
C GLN A 131 -10.13 -10.74 13.09
N GLU A 132 -9.13 -10.85 13.97
CA GLU A 132 -9.06 -10.05 15.20
C GLU A 132 -8.91 -8.55 14.90
N GLN A 133 -8.04 -8.19 13.94
CA GLN A 133 -7.78 -6.80 13.54
C GLN A 133 -9.03 -6.10 12.98
N PHE A 134 -9.82 -6.79 12.16
CA PHE A 134 -10.98 -6.22 11.48
C PHE A 134 -12.31 -6.49 12.20
N GLY A 135 -12.34 -7.42 13.16
CA GLY A 135 -13.52 -7.78 13.93
C GLY A 135 -14.72 -8.09 13.04
N ASP A 136 -15.85 -7.43 13.32
CA ASP A 136 -17.12 -7.62 12.59
C ASP A 136 -17.05 -7.25 11.10
N ARG A 137 -16.01 -6.54 10.68
CA ARG A 137 -15.80 -6.15 9.28
C ARG A 137 -15.07 -7.20 8.47
N TRP A 138 -14.52 -8.23 9.11
CA TRP A 138 -13.75 -9.27 8.44
C TRP A 138 -14.47 -9.88 7.22
N PRO A 139 -15.79 -10.18 7.26
CA PRO A 139 -16.51 -10.67 6.09
C PRO A 139 -16.50 -9.70 4.89
N GLU A 140 -16.53 -8.39 5.13
CA GLU A 140 -16.44 -7.36 4.08
C GLU A 140 -15.04 -7.36 3.44
N ILE A 141 -14.00 -7.48 4.27
CA ILE A 141 -12.60 -7.58 3.82
C ILE A 141 -12.39 -8.83 2.98
N GLU A 142 -12.94 -9.97 3.37
CA GLU A 142 -12.87 -11.21 2.59
C GLU A 142 -13.48 -11.05 1.19
N LEU A 143 -14.57 -10.29 1.05
CA LEU A 143 -15.19 -10.02 -0.25
C LEU A 143 -14.33 -9.07 -1.12
N ILE A 144 -13.60 -8.14 -0.51
CA ILE A 144 -12.62 -7.28 -1.20
C ILE A 144 -11.45 -8.14 -1.68
N LEU A 145 -10.88 -8.98 -0.81
CA LEU A 145 -9.80 -9.92 -1.13
C LEU A 145 -10.21 -10.88 -2.25
N ALA A 146 -11.40 -11.46 -2.18
CA ALA A 146 -11.93 -12.32 -3.24
C ALA A 146 -12.14 -11.57 -4.58
N SER A 147 -12.48 -10.27 -4.52
CA SER A 147 -12.60 -9.44 -5.73
C SER A 147 -11.24 -9.13 -6.35
N LEU A 148 -10.27 -8.80 -5.52
CA LEU A 148 -8.87 -8.65 -5.89
C LEU A 148 -8.30 -9.94 -6.51
N GLU A 149 -8.60 -11.11 -5.95
CA GLU A 149 -8.21 -12.42 -6.52
C GLU A 149 -8.77 -12.57 -7.94
N ARG A 150 -10.07 -12.29 -8.14
CA ARG A 150 -10.70 -12.37 -9.47
C ARG A 150 -10.07 -11.43 -10.49
N TYR A 151 -9.71 -10.22 -10.07
CA TYR A 151 -8.96 -9.31 -10.94
C TYR A 151 -7.59 -9.86 -11.30
N GLY A 152 -7.05 -10.84 -10.59
CA GLY A 152 -5.85 -11.58 -10.97
C GLY A 152 -6.04 -12.53 -12.14
N HIS A 153 -7.10 -13.34 -12.11
CA HIS A 153 -7.18 -14.66 -12.76
C HIS A 153 -7.35 -14.74 -14.29
N LEU A 154 -7.40 -13.65 -15.06
CA LEU A 154 -7.59 -13.73 -16.52
C LEU A 154 -6.26 -13.91 -17.28
N HIS A 155 -6.13 -15.02 -18.05
CA HIS A 155 -4.96 -15.56 -18.78
C HIS A 155 -4.08 -16.61 -18.05
N GLY A 156 -4.64 -17.41 -17.12
CA GLY A 156 -3.90 -18.51 -16.47
C GLY A 156 -2.84 -18.05 -15.47
N ARG A 157 -3.00 -16.82 -14.97
CA ARG A 157 -2.08 -16.10 -14.10
C ARG A 157 -2.85 -15.65 -12.86
N ARG A 158 -2.51 -16.17 -11.67
CA ARG A 158 -3.33 -16.15 -10.45
C ARG A 158 -2.79 -15.15 -9.43
N ILE A 159 -3.51 -14.09 -9.07
CA ILE A 159 -3.09 -13.30 -7.89
C ILE A 159 -3.60 -14.00 -6.64
N THR A 160 -2.69 -14.28 -5.72
CA THR A 160 -3.03 -14.85 -4.41
C THR A 160 -2.76 -13.78 -3.37
N TRP A 161 -3.84 -13.30 -2.74
CA TRP A 161 -3.79 -12.18 -1.79
C TRP A 161 -3.57 -12.65 -0.35
N GLN A 162 -2.98 -13.84 -0.18
CA GLN A 162 -2.88 -14.55 1.10
C GLN A 162 -2.04 -13.86 2.18
N HIS A 163 -1.49 -12.67 1.95
CA HIS A 163 -0.83 -11.84 2.97
C HIS A 163 -1.03 -10.34 2.74
N CYS A 164 -2.08 -9.97 2.01
CA CYS A 164 -2.16 -8.67 1.35
C CYS A 164 -3.34 -7.88 1.86
N VAL A 165 -3.30 -7.60 3.15
CA VAL A 165 -4.12 -6.51 3.67
C VAL A 165 -3.16 -5.49 4.25
N GLY A 166 -2.49 -4.79 3.35
CA GLY A 166 -1.95 -3.47 3.65
C GLY A 166 -3.11 -2.49 3.56
N ILE A 167 -3.77 -2.22 4.68
CA ILE A 167 -4.78 -1.14 4.80
C ILE A 167 -5.93 -1.20 3.76
N VAL A 168 -7.00 -1.94 4.07
CA VAL A 168 -8.32 -1.50 3.62
C VAL A 168 -8.80 -0.48 4.65
N THR A 169 -8.76 0.81 4.30
CA THR A 169 -9.40 1.82 5.16
C THR A 169 -10.83 1.97 4.70
N LEU A 170 -11.72 1.34 5.44
CA LEU A 170 -13.14 1.51 5.26
C LEU A 170 -13.64 2.58 6.25
N SER A 171 -14.52 3.47 5.81
CA SER A 171 -15.05 4.60 6.60
C SER A 171 -15.42 4.20 8.05
N GLY A 172 -14.62 4.64 9.03
CA GLY A 172 -14.79 4.39 10.46
C GLY A 172 -13.51 4.75 11.23
N GLU A 173 -13.63 5.22 12.48
CA GLU A 173 -12.48 5.50 13.34
C GLU A 173 -11.66 4.22 13.56
N LEU A 174 -10.33 4.30 13.39
CA LEU A 174 -9.42 3.20 13.71
C LEU A 174 -9.49 2.92 15.22
N PRO A 175 -9.63 1.66 15.68
CA PRO A 175 -9.43 1.35 17.09
C PRO A 175 -8.02 1.75 17.50
N ARG A 176 -7.90 2.47 18.62
CA ARG A 176 -6.61 2.84 19.21
C ARG A 176 -5.90 1.56 19.62
N LEU A 177 -4.72 1.28 19.03
CA LEU A 177 -3.86 0.19 19.50
C LEU A 177 -3.44 0.49 20.95
N THR A 178 -3.73 -0.45 21.84
CA THR A 178 -3.23 -0.46 23.21
C THR A 178 -1.81 -1.01 23.25
N ASP A 179 -1.01 -0.47 24.17
CA ASP A 179 0.41 -0.79 24.39
C ASP A 179 0.66 -2.28 24.63
N ARG A 180 1.15 -3.03 23.61
CA ARG A 180 1.89 -4.28 23.82
C ARG A 180 3.05 -4.36 22.82
N GLY A 181 4.18 -4.85 23.35
CA GLY A 181 5.53 -4.82 22.77
C GLY A 181 5.74 -5.58 21.45
N PRO A 182 7.01 -5.75 21.04
CA PRO A 182 7.37 -5.93 19.64
C PRO A 182 7.03 -7.34 19.16
N ILE A 183 6.09 -7.42 18.23
CA ILE A 183 5.88 -8.60 17.39
C ILE A 183 6.11 -8.13 15.95
N GLU A 184 7.14 -8.69 15.30
CA GLU A 184 7.42 -8.55 13.87
C GLU A 184 6.29 -9.23 13.07
N ALA A 185 5.13 -8.59 12.99
CA ALA A 185 4.00 -9.00 12.16
C ALA A 185 3.76 -7.94 11.07
N CYS A 186 3.64 -8.41 9.83
CA CYS A 186 3.49 -7.58 8.64
C CYS A 186 2.37 -6.53 8.79
N SER A 187 2.72 -5.29 8.43
CA SER A 187 1.81 -4.19 8.04
C SER A 187 0.95 -3.57 9.14
N LEU A 188 1.59 -2.81 10.04
CA LEU A 188 0.99 -1.65 10.69
C LEU A 188 1.50 -0.39 9.99
N SER A 189 0.71 0.10 9.03
CA SER A 189 0.87 1.44 8.47
C SER A 189 -0.34 2.26 8.96
N VAL A 190 -0.11 3.19 9.87
CA VAL A 190 -1.11 4.21 10.23
C VAL A 190 -1.09 5.23 9.09
N ALA A 191 -2.00 5.10 8.13
CA ALA A 191 -2.30 6.20 7.21
C ALA A 191 -3.13 7.22 7.98
N THR A 192 -2.43 8.18 8.59
CA THR A 192 -3.07 9.32 9.25
C THR A 192 -4.00 9.99 8.25
N ASP A 193 -5.19 10.36 8.71
CA ASP A 193 -6.21 11.01 7.89
C ASP A 193 -5.62 12.25 7.23
N VAL A 194 -5.23 12.13 5.96
CA VAL A 194 -4.57 13.20 5.22
C VAL A 194 -5.43 14.45 5.35
N GLN A 195 -6.76 14.32 5.32
CA GLN A 195 -7.66 15.46 5.36
C GLN A 195 -7.83 16.15 6.73
N ARG A 196 -7.41 15.58 7.87
CA ARG A 196 -7.53 16.29 9.16
C ARG A 196 -6.60 17.49 9.27
N THR A 197 -5.52 17.53 8.49
CA THR A 197 -4.62 18.70 8.38
C THR A 197 -5.13 19.77 7.40
N PHE A 198 -6.33 19.60 6.81
CA PHE A 198 -6.84 20.42 5.70
C PHE A 198 -7.99 21.36 6.10
N ARG A 199 -8.15 21.63 7.39
CA ARG A 199 -8.90 22.80 7.89
C ARG A 199 -7.95 23.69 8.70
N GLY A 200 -7.26 24.59 8.01
CA GLY A 200 -6.37 25.60 8.58
C GLY A 200 -5.77 26.44 7.47
#